data_AF-A0A2N3GFU5-F1
#
_entry.id   AF-A0A2N3GFU5-F1
#
_cell.length_a   1.000
_cell.length_b   1.000
_cell.length_c   1.000
_cell.angle_alpha   90.00
_cell.angle_beta   90.00
_cell.angle_gamma   90.00
#
_symmetry.space_group_name_H-M   'P 1'
#
loop_
_entity.id
_entity.type
_entity.pdbx_description
1 polymer ?
#
loop_
_entity_poly.entity_id
_entity_poly.type
_entity_poly.pdbx_seq_one_letter_code
_entity_poly.pdbx_strand_id
1 'polypeptide(L)'
;MIQIPGFRTVLRGYDPTEVDRAIGDLCKARDQARAEAADGSLALGKAQAAVSQLEEQLAGYRTRLAKLESAKEEQPSFSDIGARIGRMLALAEDEASELRTRARAESERLSQEVNAEVEQLRSNAERHSRDVISKADTEAARILEAAKRQADEIIDYADREAVARREEAEAVYEAHRARAAAAAAEFEQNLAERREKASEELATQTAANEAAIARLKERHDNLELEAETMLFGAKEQAEAILKSAREEAVQHIAAARASAVKIRRESERELQAAVARRDSINAQLANVRQMLNTLDNTGSSLTSKLSDEEEATTSAEESEFSGEESVSEAPVEDVAVEGEHATEEAQPVEDAAEESHDDSTDELTEVLDAQSLAKALGRGRRR
;
A
#
# COMPACT_ATOMS: atom_id res chain seq x y z
N MET A 1 170.32 -43.49 -66.97
CA MET A 1 171.74 -43.46 -67.37
C MET A 1 172.24 -42.04 -67.16
N ILE A 2 173.33 -41.83 -66.43
CA ILE A 2 173.90 -40.49 -66.23
C ILE A 2 174.95 -40.28 -67.31
N GLN A 3 174.71 -39.30 -68.19
CA GLN A 3 175.57 -39.00 -69.32
C GLN A 3 176.68 -38.06 -68.86
N ILE A 4 177.95 -38.49 -68.97
CA ILE A 4 179.10 -37.75 -68.45
C ILE A 4 179.51 -36.69 -69.50
N PRO A 5 179.38 -35.38 -69.22
CA PRO A 5 179.80 -34.35 -70.17
C PRO A 5 181.33 -34.31 -70.28
N GLY A 6 181.85 -34.33 -71.51
CA GLY A 6 183.27 -34.15 -71.78
C GLY A 6 183.62 -32.67 -71.88
N PHE A 7 184.45 -32.18 -70.96
CA PHE A 7 184.89 -30.79 -70.90
C PHE A 7 186.10 -30.51 -71.79
N ARG A 8 186.17 -29.31 -72.38
CA ARG A 8 187.32 -28.87 -73.18
C ARG A 8 188.50 -28.51 -72.28
N THR A 9 189.70 -28.93 -72.67
CA THR A 9 190.96 -28.64 -71.97
C THR A 9 191.72 -27.48 -72.60
N VAL A 10 192.24 -26.59 -71.76
CA VAL A 10 193.14 -25.48 -72.10
C VAL A 10 194.44 -25.66 -71.27
N LEU A 11 195.50 -24.92 -71.57
CA LEU A 11 196.92 -25.24 -71.27
C LEU A 11 197.35 -25.56 -69.82
N ARG A 12 196.44 -25.59 -68.83
CA ARG A 12 196.67 -26.13 -67.48
C ARG A 12 195.40 -26.63 -66.74
N GLY A 13 194.33 -26.98 -67.44
CA GLY A 13 193.10 -27.51 -66.83
C GLY A 13 191.90 -27.59 -67.78
N TYR A 14 190.73 -27.95 -67.24
CA TYR A 14 189.44 -27.81 -67.93
C TYR A 14 189.00 -26.34 -67.98
N ASP A 15 188.19 -25.97 -68.97
CA ASP A 15 187.58 -24.64 -69.05
C ASP A 15 186.63 -24.41 -67.85
N PRO A 16 186.90 -23.44 -66.95
CA PRO A 16 186.06 -23.17 -65.79
C PRO A 16 184.60 -22.89 -66.17
N THR A 17 184.36 -22.24 -67.31
CA THR A 17 183.02 -21.81 -67.72
C THR A 17 182.15 -22.95 -68.24
N GLU A 18 182.75 -24.01 -68.82
CA GLU A 18 182.04 -25.24 -69.17
C GLU A 18 181.77 -26.09 -67.91
N VAL A 19 182.73 -26.16 -66.99
CA VAL A 19 182.60 -26.89 -65.73
C VAL A 19 181.54 -26.26 -64.83
N ASP A 20 181.55 -24.94 -64.63
CA ASP A 20 180.55 -24.23 -63.82
C ASP A 20 179.13 -24.35 -64.42
N ARG A 21 178.99 -24.38 -65.75
CA ARG A 21 177.71 -24.67 -66.41
C ARG A 21 177.23 -26.09 -66.11
N ALA A 22 178.07 -27.10 -66.28
CA ALA A 22 177.68 -28.48 -66.00
C ALA A 22 177.43 -28.75 -64.52
N ILE A 23 178.17 -28.11 -63.60
CA ILE A 23 177.88 -28.14 -62.16
C ILE A 23 176.55 -27.44 -61.89
N GLY A 24 176.26 -26.31 -62.53
CA GLY A 24 174.97 -25.63 -62.45
C GLY A 24 173.82 -26.50 -62.92
N ASP A 25 173.98 -27.20 -64.06
CA ASP A 25 172.95 -28.06 -64.63
C ASP A 25 172.79 -29.38 -63.85
N LEU A 26 173.87 -29.93 -63.28
CA LEU A 26 173.81 -31.05 -62.32
C LEU A 26 173.14 -30.65 -61.01
N CYS A 27 173.37 -29.44 -60.50
CA CYS A 27 172.65 -28.90 -59.35
C CYS A 27 171.16 -28.73 -59.64
N LYS A 28 170.79 -28.15 -60.80
CA LYS A 28 169.39 -28.08 -61.24
C LYS A 28 168.76 -29.47 -61.36
N ALA A 29 169.44 -30.43 -61.98
CA ALA A 29 168.94 -31.80 -62.13
C ALA A 29 168.78 -32.51 -60.77
N ARG A 30 169.70 -32.31 -59.83
CA ARG A 30 169.59 -32.79 -58.44
C ARG A 30 168.38 -32.17 -57.73
N ASP A 31 168.21 -30.86 -57.85
CA ASP A 31 167.15 -30.15 -57.13
C ASP A 31 165.77 -30.41 -57.75
N GLN A 32 165.70 -30.60 -59.07
CA GLN A 32 164.53 -31.12 -59.77
C GLN A 32 164.22 -32.56 -59.34
N ALA A 33 165.19 -33.48 -59.32
CA ALA A 33 164.97 -34.85 -58.86
C ALA A 33 164.54 -34.92 -57.37
N ARG A 34 164.99 -33.97 -56.54
CA ARG A 34 164.52 -33.81 -55.16
C ARG A 34 163.08 -33.29 -55.08
N ALA A 35 162.69 -32.35 -55.94
CA ALA A 35 161.31 -31.89 -56.05
C ALA A 35 160.39 -33.03 -56.51
N GLU A 36 160.76 -33.75 -57.57
CA GLU A 36 160.01 -34.91 -58.09
C GLU A 36 159.88 -36.04 -57.04
N ALA A 37 160.93 -36.29 -56.24
CA ALA A 37 160.87 -37.23 -55.13
C ALA A 37 159.95 -36.76 -53.97
N ALA A 38 159.96 -35.46 -53.65
CA ALA A 38 159.06 -34.87 -52.66
C ALA A 38 157.60 -34.96 -53.13
N ASP A 39 157.31 -34.53 -54.35
CA ASP A 39 155.98 -34.62 -54.97
C ASP A 39 155.50 -36.07 -55.06
N GLY A 40 156.39 -37.00 -55.43
CA GLY A 40 156.13 -38.44 -55.43
C GLY A 40 155.75 -38.97 -54.03
N SER A 41 156.47 -38.57 -52.99
CA SER A 41 156.14 -38.94 -51.60
C SER A 41 154.78 -38.39 -51.14
N LEU A 42 154.45 -37.16 -51.53
CA LEU A 42 153.16 -36.53 -51.23
C LEU A 42 152.01 -37.21 -51.99
N ALA A 43 152.24 -37.62 -53.25
CA ALA A 43 151.28 -38.37 -54.04
C ALA A 43 151.04 -39.77 -53.44
N LEU A 44 152.09 -40.45 -52.99
CA LEU A 44 152.01 -41.78 -52.36
C LEU A 44 151.26 -41.71 -51.01
N GLY A 45 151.56 -40.70 -50.19
CA GLY A 45 150.83 -40.45 -48.94
C GLY A 45 149.34 -40.14 -49.16
N LYS A 46 149.00 -39.35 -50.19
CA LYS A 46 147.60 -39.10 -50.59
C LYS A 46 146.91 -40.39 -51.06
N ALA A 47 147.58 -41.23 -51.83
CA ALA A 47 147.03 -42.51 -52.29
C ALA A 47 146.78 -43.47 -51.12
N GLN A 48 147.71 -43.56 -50.16
CA GLN A 48 147.52 -44.38 -48.95
C GLN A 48 146.35 -43.90 -48.10
N ALA A 49 146.20 -42.58 -47.89
CA ALA A 49 145.07 -42.01 -47.18
C ALA A 49 143.71 -42.30 -47.87
N ALA A 50 143.68 -42.27 -49.21
CA ALA A 50 142.49 -42.63 -49.98
C ALA A 50 142.13 -44.11 -49.85
N VAL A 51 143.13 -45.02 -49.84
CA VAL A 51 142.90 -46.46 -49.59
C VAL A 51 142.31 -46.68 -48.20
N SER A 52 142.87 -46.10 -47.14
CA SER A 52 142.33 -46.26 -45.78
C SER A 52 140.89 -45.71 -45.65
N GLN A 53 140.56 -44.61 -46.33
CA GLN A 53 139.20 -44.07 -46.35
C GLN A 53 138.21 -45.01 -47.08
N LEU A 54 138.63 -45.63 -48.18
CA LEU A 54 137.80 -46.61 -48.91
C LEU A 54 137.60 -47.90 -48.12
N GLU A 55 138.61 -48.37 -47.39
CA GLU A 55 138.50 -49.54 -46.50
C GLU A 55 137.54 -49.26 -45.33
N GLU A 56 137.62 -48.07 -44.72
CA GLU A 56 136.69 -47.65 -43.66
C GLU A 56 135.24 -47.53 -44.17
N GLN A 57 135.05 -46.99 -45.38
CA GLN A 57 133.74 -46.97 -46.04
C GLN A 57 133.22 -48.39 -46.31
N LEU A 58 134.05 -49.32 -46.81
CA LEU A 58 133.66 -50.71 -47.04
C LEU A 58 133.31 -51.44 -45.74
N ALA A 59 134.00 -51.18 -44.64
CA ALA A 59 133.63 -51.68 -43.31
C ALA A 59 132.28 -51.10 -42.85
N GLY A 60 132.04 -49.80 -43.08
CA GLY A 60 130.75 -49.14 -42.84
C GLY A 60 129.60 -49.74 -43.66
N TYR A 61 129.82 -50.08 -44.93
CA TYR A 61 128.81 -50.74 -45.76
C TYR A 61 128.56 -52.19 -45.32
N ARG A 62 129.60 -52.97 -45.00
CA ARG A 62 129.46 -54.35 -44.50
C ARG A 62 128.66 -54.42 -43.19
N THR A 63 128.93 -53.52 -42.24
CA THR A 63 128.18 -53.47 -40.96
C THR A 63 126.72 -53.02 -41.16
N ARG A 64 126.43 -52.18 -42.16
CA ARG A 64 125.03 -51.85 -42.52
C ARG A 64 124.32 -53.01 -43.21
N LEU A 65 124.99 -53.73 -44.11
CA LEU A 65 124.42 -54.93 -44.77
C LEU A 65 124.09 -56.01 -43.74
N ALA A 66 125.02 -56.35 -42.84
CA ALA A 66 124.78 -57.33 -41.78
C ALA A 66 123.56 -56.96 -40.89
N LYS A 67 123.38 -55.67 -40.55
CA LYS A 67 122.20 -55.18 -39.81
C LYS A 67 120.90 -55.26 -40.62
N LEU A 68 120.95 -55.08 -41.93
CA LEU A 68 119.79 -55.20 -42.81
C LEU A 68 119.43 -56.66 -43.09
N GLU A 69 120.42 -57.55 -43.14
CA GLU A 69 120.22 -59.00 -43.28
C GLU A 69 119.59 -59.59 -42.02
N SER A 70 120.08 -59.23 -40.81
CA SER A 70 119.42 -59.64 -39.56
C SER A 70 117.99 -59.10 -39.43
N ALA A 71 117.75 -57.84 -39.84
CA ALA A 71 116.40 -57.27 -39.86
C ALA A 71 115.47 -57.88 -40.93
N LYS A 72 116.02 -58.66 -41.88
CA LYS A 72 115.25 -59.36 -42.93
C LYS A 72 114.75 -60.73 -42.47
N GLU A 73 115.43 -61.34 -41.50
CA GLU A 73 114.93 -62.51 -40.76
C GLU A 73 113.79 -62.11 -39.81
N GLU A 74 113.77 -60.85 -39.36
CA GLU A 74 112.67 -60.23 -38.59
C GLU A 74 111.51 -59.69 -39.46
N GLN A 75 111.27 -60.24 -40.66
CA GLN A 75 110.01 -59.96 -41.35
C GLN A 75 108.84 -60.56 -40.56
N PRO A 76 107.84 -59.76 -40.12
CA PRO A 76 106.75 -60.26 -39.30
C PRO A 76 105.98 -61.33 -40.07
N SER A 77 105.92 -62.52 -39.51
CA SER A 77 105.26 -63.66 -40.12
C SER A 77 103.73 -63.46 -40.12
N PHE A 78 103.01 -64.28 -40.89
CA PHE A 78 101.55 -64.32 -40.79
C PHE A 78 101.05 -64.65 -39.36
N SER A 79 101.87 -65.31 -38.53
CA SER A 79 101.56 -65.54 -37.10
C SER A 79 101.61 -64.22 -36.30
N ASP A 80 102.59 -63.36 -36.54
CA ASP A 80 102.74 -62.07 -35.85
C ASP A 80 101.64 -61.08 -36.23
N ILE A 81 101.24 -61.11 -37.51
CA ILE A 81 100.08 -60.36 -38.02
C ILE A 81 98.79 -60.90 -37.37
N GLY A 82 98.61 -62.22 -37.30
CA GLY A 82 97.48 -62.85 -36.60
C GLY A 82 97.43 -62.49 -35.12
N ALA A 83 98.57 -62.53 -34.42
CA ALA A 83 98.68 -62.14 -33.01
C ALA A 83 98.39 -60.64 -32.79
N ARG A 84 98.79 -59.78 -33.72
CA ARG A 84 98.46 -58.34 -33.70
C ARG A 84 96.98 -58.08 -33.96
N ILE A 85 96.37 -58.78 -34.93
CA ILE A 85 94.92 -58.71 -35.19
C ILE A 85 94.13 -59.23 -33.98
N GLY A 86 94.57 -60.33 -33.35
CA GLY A 86 93.99 -60.85 -32.11
C GLY A 86 94.06 -59.84 -30.96
N ARG A 87 95.18 -59.14 -30.78
CA ARG A 87 95.29 -58.03 -29.80
C ARG A 87 94.38 -56.85 -30.13
N MET A 88 94.22 -56.50 -31.41
CA MET A 88 93.30 -55.44 -31.83
C MET A 88 91.83 -55.83 -31.61
N LEU A 89 91.46 -57.09 -31.86
CA LEU A 89 90.13 -57.61 -31.58
C LEU A 89 89.84 -57.69 -30.07
N ALA A 90 90.81 -58.12 -29.26
CA ALA A 90 90.69 -58.12 -27.81
C ALA A 90 90.48 -56.69 -27.28
N LEU A 91 91.34 -55.74 -27.68
CA LEU A 91 91.20 -54.33 -27.30
C LEU A 91 89.85 -53.73 -27.76
N ALA A 92 89.37 -54.10 -28.94
CA ALA A 92 88.08 -53.62 -29.45
C ALA A 92 86.88 -54.23 -28.70
N GLU A 93 86.94 -55.49 -28.27
CA GLU A 93 85.89 -56.08 -27.43
C GLU A 93 85.95 -55.53 -26.00
N ASP A 94 87.15 -55.31 -25.44
CA ASP A 94 87.36 -54.65 -24.15
C ASP A 94 86.76 -53.23 -24.20
N GLU A 95 87.12 -52.41 -25.18
CA GLU A 95 86.60 -51.04 -25.38
C GLU A 95 85.09 -51.04 -25.64
N ALA A 96 84.57 -52.00 -26.43
CA ALA A 96 83.13 -52.15 -26.61
C ALA A 96 82.41 -52.59 -25.32
N SER A 97 83.05 -53.39 -24.48
CA SER A 97 82.52 -53.79 -23.16
C SER A 97 82.49 -52.59 -22.19
N GLU A 98 83.54 -51.75 -22.20
CA GLU A 98 83.58 -50.51 -21.44
C GLU A 98 82.55 -49.49 -21.92
N LEU A 99 82.36 -49.34 -23.22
CA LEU A 99 81.30 -48.48 -23.77
C LEU A 99 79.91 -48.98 -23.35
N ARG A 100 79.67 -50.30 -23.39
CA ARG A 100 78.42 -50.92 -22.92
C ARG A 100 78.20 -50.71 -21.41
N THR A 101 79.23 -50.82 -20.57
CA THR A 101 79.09 -50.62 -19.11
C THR A 101 78.93 -49.14 -18.76
N ARG A 102 79.68 -48.23 -19.40
CA ARG A 102 79.51 -46.77 -19.24
C ARG A 102 78.11 -46.33 -19.66
N ALA A 103 77.63 -46.74 -20.84
CA ALA A 103 76.29 -46.38 -21.32
C ALA A 103 75.16 -46.93 -20.42
N ARG A 104 75.33 -48.12 -19.83
CA ARG A 104 74.39 -48.66 -18.82
C ARG A 104 74.41 -47.84 -17.53
N ALA A 105 75.59 -47.53 -17.00
CA ALA A 105 75.73 -46.72 -15.78
C ALA A 105 75.17 -45.30 -15.96
N GLU A 106 75.38 -44.68 -17.12
CA GLU A 106 74.77 -43.38 -17.47
C GLU A 106 73.24 -43.48 -17.61
N SER A 107 72.72 -44.53 -18.25
CA SER A 107 71.28 -44.77 -18.37
C SER A 107 70.61 -45.04 -17.01
N GLU A 108 71.26 -45.80 -16.13
CA GLU A 108 70.79 -46.05 -14.75
C GLU A 108 70.83 -44.76 -13.92
N ARG A 109 71.90 -43.97 -14.00
CA ARG A 109 72.02 -42.67 -13.34
C ARG A 109 70.93 -41.71 -13.79
N LEU A 110 70.74 -41.55 -15.11
CA LEU A 110 69.70 -40.69 -15.68
C LEU A 110 68.30 -41.15 -15.26
N SER A 111 68.07 -42.47 -15.21
CA SER A 111 66.79 -43.03 -14.73
C SER A 111 66.55 -42.74 -13.25
N GLN A 112 67.59 -42.82 -12.40
CA GLN A 112 67.49 -42.46 -10.98
C GLN A 112 67.22 -40.95 -10.79
N GLU A 113 67.91 -40.10 -11.56
CA GLU A 113 67.74 -38.65 -11.54
C GLU A 113 66.32 -38.23 -11.97
N VAL A 114 65.85 -38.72 -13.12
CA VAL A 114 64.47 -38.47 -13.61
C VAL A 114 63.42 -39.01 -12.63
N ASN A 115 63.62 -40.19 -12.04
CA ASN A 115 62.69 -40.72 -11.03
C ASN A 115 62.65 -39.84 -9.76
N ALA A 116 63.79 -39.32 -9.31
CA ALA A 116 63.84 -38.40 -8.18
C ALA A 116 63.16 -37.06 -8.48
N GLU A 117 63.36 -36.49 -9.67
CA GLU A 117 62.67 -35.27 -10.12
C GLU A 117 61.16 -35.47 -10.23
N VAL A 118 60.71 -36.59 -10.82
CA VAL A 118 59.28 -36.94 -10.93
C VAL A 118 58.64 -37.08 -9.55
N GLU A 119 59.32 -37.70 -8.59
CA GLU A 119 58.79 -37.87 -7.23
C GLU A 119 58.75 -36.54 -6.45
N GLN A 120 59.77 -35.68 -6.61
CA GLN A 120 59.73 -34.32 -6.08
C GLN A 120 58.59 -33.49 -6.69
N LEU A 121 58.39 -33.57 -8.02
CA LEU A 121 57.32 -32.88 -8.72
C LEU A 121 55.93 -33.35 -8.26
N ARG A 122 55.74 -34.67 -8.10
CA ARG A 122 54.51 -35.25 -7.52
C ARG A 122 54.27 -34.76 -6.10
N SER A 123 55.28 -34.84 -5.23
CA SER A 123 55.20 -34.36 -3.84
C SER A 123 54.84 -32.87 -3.76
N ASN A 124 55.41 -32.03 -4.64
CA ASN A 124 55.11 -30.61 -4.74
C ASN A 124 53.67 -30.38 -5.24
N ALA A 125 53.24 -31.09 -6.28
CA ALA A 125 51.89 -30.99 -6.84
C ALA A 125 50.81 -31.45 -5.84
N GLU A 126 51.05 -32.54 -5.11
CA GLU A 126 50.16 -33.00 -4.05
C GLU A 126 50.05 -32.00 -2.90
N ARG A 127 51.17 -31.44 -2.43
CA ARG A 127 51.15 -30.39 -1.39
C ARG A 127 50.37 -29.18 -1.86
N HIS A 128 50.65 -28.68 -3.06
CA HIS A 128 49.92 -27.55 -3.64
C HIS A 128 48.41 -27.83 -3.78
N SER A 129 48.03 -29.03 -4.23
CA SER A 129 46.63 -29.45 -4.33
C SER A 129 45.95 -29.47 -2.95
N ARG A 130 46.59 -30.05 -1.92
CA ARG A 130 46.08 -30.04 -0.54
C ARG A 130 45.94 -28.61 0.02
N ASP A 131 46.91 -27.73 -0.25
CA ASP A 131 46.87 -26.34 0.18
C ASP A 131 45.73 -25.55 -0.50
N VAL A 132 45.49 -25.78 -1.79
CA VAL A 132 44.40 -25.13 -2.54
C VAL A 132 43.04 -25.63 -2.07
N ILE A 133 42.86 -26.94 -1.88
CA ILE A 133 41.62 -27.53 -1.35
C ILE A 133 41.35 -27.00 0.06
N SER A 134 42.34 -27.05 0.96
CA SER A 134 42.21 -26.54 2.34
C SER A 134 41.82 -25.05 2.37
N LYS A 135 42.42 -24.20 1.53
CA LYS A 135 42.03 -22.79 1.40
C LYS A 135 40.59 -22.64 0.93
N ALA A 136 40.22 -23.33 -0.16
CA ALA A 136 38.87 -23.30 -0.71
C ALA A 136 37.82 -23.77 0.32
N ASP A 137 38.10 -24.83 1.08
CA ASP A 137 37.23 -25.31 2.16
C ASP A 137 37.07 -24.27 3.28
N THR A 138 38.15 -23.60 3.69
CA THR A 138 38.06 -22.53 4.71
C THR A 138 37.32 -21.28 4.21
N GLU A 139 37.45 -20.93 2.94
CA GLU A 139 36.72 -19.82 2.33
C GLU A 139 35.24 -20.17 2.15
N ALA A 140 34.91 -21.37 1.68
CA ALA A 140 33.55 -21.87 1.60
C ALA A 140 32.88 -21.92 2.98
N ALA A 141 33.58 -22.40 4.02
CA ALA A 141 33.09 -22.40 5.40
C ALA A 141 32.79 -20.98 5.90
N ARG A 142 33.69 -20.02 5.65
CA ARG A 142 33.48 -18.60 6.01
C ARG A 142 32.28 -17.98 5.28
N ILE A 143 32.14 -18.23 3.97
CA ILE A 143 31.01 -17.74 3.18
C ILE A 143 29.69 -18.33 3.69
N LEU A 144 29.63 -19.63 3.97
CA LEU A 144 28.45 -20.28 4.51
C LEU A 144 28.09 -19.78 5.91
N GLU A 145 29.08 -19.50 6.76
CA GLU A 145 28.85 -18.98 8.10
C GLU A 145 28.38 -17.51 8.07
N ALA A 146 28.96 -16.68 7.18
CA ALA A 146 28.50 -15.31 6.96
C ALA A 146 27.07 -15.26 6.39
N ALA A 147 26.76 -16.11 5.41
CA ALA A 147 25.41 -16.23 4.83
C ALA A 147 24.38 -16.70 5.85
N LYS A 148 24.74 -17.60 6.77
CA LYS A 148 23.88 -18.00 7.90
C LYS A 148 23.62 -16.84 8.86
N ARG A 149 24.67 -16.16 9.34
CA ARG A 149 24.51 -14.98 10.22
C ARG A 149 23.61 -13.92 9.59
N GLN A 150 23.80 -13.62 8.30
CA GLN A 150 22.95 -12.66 7.58
C GLN A 150 21.50 -13.15 7.45
N ALA A 151 21.26 -14.45 7.24
CA ALA A 151 19.91 -15.00 7.21
C ALA A 151 19.25 -14.95 8.59
N ASP A 152 19.97 -15.30 9.65
CA ASP A 152 19.50 -15.21 11.04
C ASP A 152 19.18 -13.75 11.41
N GLU A 153 20.03 -12.78 11.05
CA GLU A 153 19.79 -11.34 11.22
C GLU A 153 18.53 -10.84 10.48
N ILE A 154 18.29 -11.33 9.26
CA ILE A 154 17.08 -10.99 8.49
C ILE A 154 15.82 -11.58 9.14
N ILE A 155 15.89 -12.81 9.65
CA ILE A 155 14.77 -13.46 10.36
C ILE A 155 14.48 -12.71 11.66
N ASP A 156 15.50 -12.45 12.48
CA ASP A 156 15.41 -11.67 13.72
C ASP A 156 14.81 -10.27 13.49
N TYR A 157 15.19 -9.60 12.40
CA TYR A 157 14.62 -8.30 12.03
C TYR A 157 13.15 -8.42 11.64
N ALA A 158 12.83 -9.39 10.77
CA ALA A 158 11.47 -9.61 10.29
C ALA A 158 10.50 -10.02 11.42
N ASP A 159 10.96 -10.84 12.38
CA ASP A 159 10.18 -11.24 13.55
C ASP A 159 9.93 -10.04 14.48
N ARG A 160 10.94 -9.19 14.73
CA ARG A 160 10.76 -7.95 15.52
C ARG A 160 9.80 -6.99 14.85
N GLU A 161 9.90 -6.78 13.54
CA GLU A 161 8.94 -5.95 12.80
C GLU A 161 7.54 -6.57 12.84
N ALA A 162 7.40 -7.88 12.63
CA ALA A 162 6.11 -8.56 12.67
C ALA A 162 5.44 -8.49 14.05
N VAL A 163 6.20 -8.54 15.15
CA VAL A 163 5.69 -8.31 16.51
C VAL A 163 5.26 -6.85 16.68
N ALA A 164 6.12 -5.88 16.34
CA ALA A 164 5.79 -4.46 16.47
C ALA A 164 4.52 -4.07 15.69
N ARG A 165 4.36 -4.54 14.44
CA ARG A 165 3.15 -4.29 13.63
C ARG A 165 1.90 -4.93 14.21
N ARG A 166 2.02 -6.07 14.90
CA ARG A 166 0.88 -6.70 15.61
C ARG A 166 0.50 -5.90 16.84
N GLU A 167 1.47 -5.51 17.65
CA GLU A 167 1.24 -4.67 18.83
C GLU A 167 0.61 -3.31 18.45
N GLU A 168 1.09 -2.68 17.38
CA GLU A 168 0.48 -1.47 16.79
C GLU A 168 -0.97 -1.70 16.34
N ALA A 169 -1.23 -2.80 15.61
CA ALA A 169 -2.57 -3.13 15.12
C ALA A 169 -3.55 -3.47 16.28
N GLU A 170 -3.09 -4.19 17.29
CA GLU A 170 -3.85 -4.51 18.51
C GLU A 170 -4.15 -3.24 19.33
N ALA A 171 -3.17 -2.35 19.50
CA ALA A 171 -3.36 -1.07 20.18
C ALA A 171 -4.36 -0.17 19.43
N VAL A 172 -4.29 -0.11 18.09
CA VAL A 172 -5.26 0.61 17.26
C VAL A 172 -6.65 -0.01 17.38
N TYR A 173 -6.76 -1.35 17.33
CA TYR A 173 -8.04 -2.06 17.46
C TYR A 173 -8.69 -1.81 18.84
N GLU A 174 -7.96 -1.98 19.95
CA GLU A 174 -8.48 -1.71 21.28
C GLU A 174 -8.80 -0.22 21.49
N ALA A 175 -8.02 0.70 20.91
CA ALA A 175 -8.35 2.13 20.92
C ALA A 175 -9.63 2.46 20.12
N HIS A 176 -9.92 1.73 19.04
CA HIS A 176 -11.20 1.85 18.32
C HIS A 176 -12.35 1.22 19.10
N ARG A 177 -12.13 0.06 19.72
CA ARG A 177 -13.12 -0.63 20.57
C ARG A 177 -13.51 0.22 21.78
N ALA A 178 -12.55 0.82 22.46
CA ALA A 178 -12.78 1.73 23.58
C ALA A 178 -13.56 2.99 23.15
N ARG A 179 -13.20 3.59 22.01
CA ARG A 179 -13.96 4.73 21.44
C ARG A 179 -15.39 4.35 21.06
N ALA A 180 -15.61 3.18 20.47
CA ALA A 180 -16.95 2.69 20.14
C ALA A 180 -17.79 2.41 21.40
N ALA A 181 -17.19 1.84 22.45
CA ALA A 181 -17.86 1.61 23.73
C ALA A 181 -18.21 2.93 24.45
N ALA A 182 -17.32 3.92 24.43
CA ALA A 182 -17.58 5.25 24.97
C ALA A 182 -18.74 5.94 24.22
N ALA A 183 -18.70 5.96 22.88
CA ALA A 183 -19.77 6.53 22.06
C ALA A 183 -21.12 5.82 22.26
N ALA A 184 -21.12 4.50 22.48
CA ALA A 184 -22.34 3.75 22.82
C ALA A 184 -22.89 4.14 24.19
N ALA A 185 -22.04 4.26 25.23
CA ALA A 185 -22.45 4.70 26.56
C ALA A 185 -22.98 6.15 26.55
N GLU A 186 -22.32 7.06 25.83
CA GLU A 186 -22.79 8.43 25.61
C GLU A 186 -24.14 8.45 24.89
N PHE A 187 -24.35 7.60 23.88
CA PHE A 187 -25.64 7.49 23.18
C PHE A 187 -26.75 6.95 24.10
N GLU A 188 -26.46 5.93 24.92
CA GLU A 188 -27.41 5.39 25.90
C GLU A 188 -27.78 6.44 26.97
N GLN A 189 -26.80 7.21 27.47
CA GLN A 189 -27.05 8.32 28.39
C GLN A 189 -27.93 9.41 27.73
N ASN A 190 -27.57 9.88 26.53
CA ASN A 190 -28.36 10.88 25.80
C ASN A 190 -29.80 10.39 25.53
N LEU A 191 -29.98 9.09 25.28
CA LEU A 191 -31.31 8.48 25.11
C LEU A 191 -32.09 8.39 26.43
N ALA A 192 -31.41 8.10 27.55
CA ALA A 192 -32.00 8.11 28.88
C ALA A 192 -32.46 9.52 29.29
N GLU A 193 -31.59 10.53 29.15
CA GLU A 193 -31.93 11.94 29.42
C GLU A 193 -33.09 12.45 28.57
N ARG A 194 -33.16 12.06 27.29
CA ARG A 194 -34.30 12.40 26.41
C ARG A 194 -35.59 11.71 26.85
N ARG A 195 -35.52 10.47 27.33
CA ARG A 195 -36.69 9.74 27.88
C ARG A 195 -37.17 10.35 29.18
N GLU A 196 -36.25 10.73 30.06
CA GLU A 196 -36.54 11.40 31.33
C GLU A 196 -37.25 12.73 31.08
N LYS A 197 -36.65 13.63 30.27
CA LYS A 197 -37.27 14.91 29.88
C LYS A 197 -38.64 14.73 29.23
N ALA A 198 -38.78 13.80 28.28
CA ALA A 198 -40.07 13.51 27.67
C ALA A 198 -41.10 12.98 28.69
N SER A 199 -40.68 12.22 29.70
CA SER A 199 -41.56 11.75 30.78
C SER A 199 -41.96 12.86 31.75
N GLU A 200 -41.06 13.81 32.04
CA GLU A 200 -41.36 15.01 32.83
C GLU A 200 -42.31 15.97 32.09
N GLU A 201 -42.09 16.19 30.80
CA GLU A 201 -42.97 16.96 29.92
C GLU A 201 -44.37 16.33 29.83
N LEU A 202 -44.45 15.01 29.66
CA LEU A 202 -45.74 14.30 29.69
C LEU A 202 -46.40 14.37 31.07
N ALA A 203 -45.65 14.18 32.17
CA ALA A 203 -46.19 14.26 33.52
C ALA A 203 -46.73 15.67 33.87
N THR A 204 -46.02 16.72 33.46
CA THR A 204 -46.46 18.11 33.64
C THR A 204 -47.67 18.44 32.77
N GLN A 205 -47.72 17.98 31.52
CA GLN A 205 -48.89 18.12 30.64
C GLN A 205 -50.11 17.36 31.19
N THR A 206 -49.94 16.12 31.66
CA THR A 206 -51.05 15.35 32.26
C THR A 206 -51.57 16.02 33.53
N ALA A 207 -50.69 16.47 34.43
CA ALA A 207 -51.10 17.19 35.64
C ALA A 207 -51.81 18.52 35.33
N ALA A 208 -51.35 19.26 34.30
CA ALA A 208 -52.01 20.48 33.85
C ALA A 208 -53.41 20.20 33.25
N ASN A 209 -53.54 19.15 32.45
CA ASN A 209 -54.82 18.71 31.87
C ASN A 209 -55.79 18.21 32.95
N GLU A 210 -55.32 17.41 33.92
CA GLU A 210 -56.12 16.97 35.07
C GLU A 210 -56.60 18.14 35.92
N ALA A 211 -55.73 19.13 36.19
CA ALA A 211 -56.10 20.34 36.91
C ALA A 211 -57.10 21.21 36.11
N ALA A 212 -56.99 21.27 34.79
CA ALA A 212 -57.96 21.96 33.93
C ALA A 212 -59.33 21.25 33.96
N ILE A 213 -59.35 19.93 33.85
CA ILE A 213 -60.58 19.11 33.97
C ILE A 213 -61.21 19.27 35.35
N ALA A 214 -60.42 19.28 36.43
CA ALA A 214 -60.91 19.49 37.79
C ALA A 214 -61.58 20.86 37.95
N ARG A 215 -60.97 21.95 37.45
CA ARG A 215 -61.56 23.30 37.45
C ARG A 215 -62.84 23.39 36.60
N LEU A 216 -62.89 22.69 35.47
CA LEU A 216 -64.09 22.63 34.63
C LEU A 216 -65.24 21.88 35.33
N LYS A 217 -64.94 20.79 36.04
CA LYS A 217 -65.91 20.06 36.88
C LYS A 217 -66.42 20.93 38.02
N GLU A 218 -65.52 21.53 38.81
CA GLU A 218 -65.92 22.44 39.90
C GLU A 218 -66.79 23.60 39.39
N ARG A 219 -66.48 24.17 38.22
CA ARG A 219 -67.33 25.19 37.59
C ARG A 219 -68.69 24.64 37.13
N HIS A 220 -68.73 23.41 36.60
CA HIS A 220 -69.98 22.74 36.21
C HIS A 220 -70.87 22.51 37.43
N ASP A 221 -70.34 21.89 38.48
CA ASP A 221 -71.04 21.59 39.72
C ASP A 221 -71.58 22.88 40.38
N ASN A 222 -70.80 23.97 40.38
CA ASN A 222 -71.25 25.27 40.85
C ASN A 222 -72.37 25.87 39.98
N LEU A 223 -72.30 25.75 38.64
CA LEU A 223 -73.37 26.20 37.74
C LEU A 223 -74.64 25.37 37.87
N GLU A 224 -74.52 24.06 38.16
CA GLU A 224 -75.67 23.20 38.47
C GLU A 224 -76.33 23.64 39.79
N LEU A 225 -75.56 23.91 40.84
CA LEU A 225 -76.09 24.44 42.11
C LEU A 225 -76.73 25.83 41.95
N GLU A 226 -76.12 26.73 41.18
CA GLU A 226 -76.72 28.03 40.83
C GLU A 226 -78.04 27.83 40.04
N ALA A 227 -78.08 26.92 39.06
CA ALA A 227 -79.29 26.62 38.32
C ALA A 227 -80.38 25.99 39.20
N GLU A 228 -80.04 25.06 40.10
CA GLU A 228 -80.97 24.47 41.06
C GLU A 228 -81.55 25.52 42.02
N THR A 229 -80.73 26.41 42.57
CA THR A 229 -81.20 27.48 43.46
C THR A 229 -82.07 28.50 42.73
N MET A 230 -81.74 28.85 41.49
CA MET A 230 -82.57 29.71 40.63
C MET A 230 -83.90 29.04 40.26
N LEU A 231 -83.91 27.74 39.95
CA LEU A 231 -85.13 26.97 39.71
C LEU A 231 -85.99 26.84 40.97
N PHE A 232 -85.37 26.68 42.15
CA PHE A 232 -86.08 26.65 43.42
C PHE A 232 -86.72 28.02 43.74
N GLY A 233 -85.95 29.11 43.65
CA GLY A 233 -86.46 30.46 43.84
C GLY A 233 -87.56 30.84 42.84
N ALA A 234 -87.43 30.45 41.57
CA ALA A 234 -88.48 30.65 40.56
C ALA A 234 -89.76 29.85 40.86
N LYS A 235 -89.64 28.62 41.40
CA LYS A 235 -90.79 27.82 41.87
C LYS A 235 -91.47 28.48 43.07
N GLU A 236 -90.72 28.91 44.09
CA GLU A 236 -91.28 29.62 45.25
C GLU A 236 -91.99 30.92 44.83
N GLN A 237 -91.41 31.70 43.92
CA GLN A 237 -92.04 32.89 43.35
C GLN A 237 -93.32 32.56 42.60
N ALA A 238 -93.32 31.52 41.76
CA ALA A 238 -94.52 31.07 41.04
C ALA A 238 -95.62 30.58 42.00
N GLU A 239 -95.26 29.84 43.05
CA GLU A 239 -96.21 29.41 44.10
C GLU A 239 -96.76 30.60 44.89
N ALA A 240 -95.93 31.59 45.20
CA ALA A 240 -96.35 32.83 45.87
C ALA A 240 -97.33 33.64 45.00
N ILE A 241 -97.05 33.79 43.70
CA ILE A 241 -97.95 34.47 42.73
C ILE A 241 -99.26 33.69 42.58
N LEU A 242 -99.21 32.36 42.47
CA LEU A 242 -100.41 31.52 42.43
C LEU A 242 -101.23 31.60 43.72
N LYS A 243 -100.56 31.77 44.87
CA LYS A 243 -101.23 31.97 46.16
C LYS A 243 -101.88 33.34 46.26
N SER A 244 -101.16 34.43 45.92
CA SER A 244 -101.74 35.78 45.95
C SER A 244 -102.90 35.91 44.96
N ALA A 245 -102.76 35.41 43.73
CA ALA A 245 -103.84 35.40 42.74
C ALA A 245 -105.07 34.60 43.20
N ARG A 246 -104.88 33.49 43.95
CA ARG A 246 -106.00 32.75 44.58
C ARG A 246 -106.64 33.54 45.71
N GLU A 247 -105.86 34.21 46.56
CA GLU A 247 -106.36 35.05 47.65
C GLU A 247 -107.12 36.26 47.10
N GLU A 248 -106.60 36.93 46.08
CA GLU A 248 -107.27 38.00 45.32
C GLU A 248 -108.55 37.48 44.66
N ALA A 249 -108.53 36.33 43.99
CA ALA A 249 -109.74 35.73 43.41
C ALA A 249 -110.81 35.42 44.47
N VAL A 250 -110.41 34.91 45.64
CA VAL A 250 -111.32 34.70 46.78
C VAL A 250 -111.87 36.03 47.32
N GLN A 251 -111.03 37.08 47.41
CA GLN A 251 -111.46 38.43 47.80
C GLN A 251 -112.44 39.03 46.78
N HIS A 252 -112.17 38.90 45.48
CA HIS A 252 -113.07 39.35 44.41
C HIS A 252 -114.41 38.60 44.45
N ILE A 253 -114.41 37.27 44.65
CA ILE A 253 -115.64 36.48 44.83
C ILE A 253 -116.38 36.90 46.11
N ALA A 254 -115.68 37.16 47.22
CA ALA A 254 -116.28 37.61 48.47
C ALA A 254 -116.88 39.02 48.33
N ALA A 255 -116.18 39.95 47.67
CA ALA A 255 -116.65 41.30 47.37
C ALA A 255 -117.86 41.28 46.42
N ALA A 256 -117.83 40.46 45.37
CA ALA A 256 -118.95 40.26 44.45
C ALA A 256 -120.17 39.62 45.14
N ARG A 257 -119.96 38.69 46.08
CA ARG A 257 -121.03 38.16 46.93
C ARG A 257 -121.58 39.21 47.90
N ALA A 258 -120.72 40.03 48.50
CA ALA A 258 -121.13 41.10 49.40
C ALA A 258 -121.90 42.20 48.67
N SER A 259 -121.47 42.60 47.47
CA SER A 259 -122.21 43.54 46.61
C SER A 259 -123.53 42.91 46.13
N ALA A 260 -123.56 41.64 45.72
CA ALA A 260 -124.80 40.94 45.38
C ALA A 260 -125.78 40.86 46.56
N VAL A 261 -125.31 40.63 47.79
CA VAL A 261 -126.15 40.68 49.01
C VAL A 261 -126.61 42.10 49.33
N LYS A 262 -125.77 43.11 49.12
CA LYS A 262 -126.13 44.53 49.27
C LYS A 262 -127.21 44.92 48.27
N ILE A 263 -127.02 44.64 46.98
CA ILE A 263 -127.99 44.85 45.90
C ILE A 263 -129.30 44.10 46.19
N ARG A 264 -129.25 42.85 46.69
CA ARG A 264 -130.47 42.13 47.12
C ARG A 264 -131.18 42.82 48.27
N ARG A 265 -130.47 43.33 49.28
CA ARG A 265 -131.09 44.07 50.40
C ARG A 265 -131.62 45.45 50.00
N GLU A 266 -130.96 46.11 49.05
CA GLU A 266 -131.40 47.39 48.50
C GLU A 266 -132.64 47.19 47.62
N SER A 267 -132.63 46.22 46.70
CA SER A 267 -133.81 45.86 45.91
C SER A 267 -134.94 45.24 46.75
N GLU A 268 -134.66 44.52 47.84
CA GLU A 268 -135.69 44.08 48.81
C GLU A 268 -136.28 45.27 49.58
N ARG A 269 -135.46 46.26 49.99
CA ARG A 269 -135.98 47.51 50.59
C ARG A 269 -136.78 48.34 49.60
N GLU A 270 -136.36 48.39 48.34
CA GLU A 270 -137.11 49.05 47.27
C GLU A 270 -138.43 48.33 46.98
N LEU A 271 -138.43 46.98 46.98
CA LEU A 271 -139.64 46.17 46.90
C LEU A 271 -140.55 46.40 48.11
N GLN A 272 -140.02 46.43 49.34
CA GLN A 272 -140.79 46.74 50.55
C GLN A 272 -141.33 48.17 50.52
N ALA A 273 -140.55 49.15 50.03
CA ALA A 273 -141.01 50.52 49.82
C ALA A 273 -142.06 50.63 48.71
N ALA A 274 -141.95 49.83 47.64
CA ALA A 274 -142.93 49.75 46.57
C ALA A 274 -144.22 49.04 47.02
N VAL A 275 -144.13 48.00 47.84
CA VAL A 275 -145.27 47.34 48.49
C VAL A 275 -145.92 48.28 49.50
N ALA A 276 -145.15 49.00 50.33
CA ALA A 276 -145.67 50.01 51.24
C ALA A 276 -146.35 51.17 50.49
N ARG A 277 -145.79 51.62 49.34
CA ARG A 277 -146.45 52.56 48.42
C ARG A 277 -147.73 51.97 47.85
N ARG A 278 -147.73 50.73 47.37
CA ARG A 278 -148.92 50.02 46.87
C ARG A 278 -149.99 49.91 47.93
N ASP A 279 -149.62 49.59 49.17
CA ASP A 279 -150.55 49.38 50.27
C ASP A 279 -151.03 50.71 50.86
N SER A 280 -150.21 51.78 50.82
CA SER A 280 -150.69 53.14 51.08
C SER A 280 -151.63 53.63 49.99
N ILE A 281 -151.38 53.29 48.72
CA ILE A 281 -152.28 53.56 47.59
C ILE A 281 -153.57 52.75 47.74
N ASN A 282 -153.52 51.48 48.17
CA ASN A 282 -154.71 50.66 48.44
C ASN A 282 -155.51 51.20 49.65
N ALA A 283 -154.85 51.70 50.70
CA ALA A 283 -155.49 52.36 51.83
C ALA A 283 -156.12 53.70 51.42
N GLN A 284 -155.44 54.48 50.57
CA GLN A 284 -155.99 55.69 49.95
C GLN A 284 -157.17 55.37 49.04
N LEU A 285 -157.11 54.30 48.24
CA LEU A 285 -158.22 53.82 47.40
C LEU A 285 -159.37 53.24 48.22
N ALA A 286 -159.14 52.68 49.40
CA ALA A 286 -160.19 52.28 50.34
C ALA A 286 -160.91 53.52 50.92
N ASN A 287 -160.14 54.54 51.32
CA ASN A 287 -160.68 55.82 51.78
C ASN A 287 -161.44 56.56 50.65
N VAL A 288 -160.90 56.56 49.43
CA VAL A 288 -161.54 57.13 48.23
C VAL A 288 -162.75 56.32 47.81
N ARG A 289 -162.79 54.98 47.96
CA ARG A 289 -164.03 54.19 47.80
C ARG A 289 -165.08 54.52 48.86
N GLN A 290 -164.66 54.89 50.07
CA GLN A 290 -165.58 55.34 51.11
C GLN A 290 -166.11 56.76 50.86
N MET A 291 -165.31 57.66 50.26
CA MET A 291 -165.77 58.98 49.79
C MET A 291 -166.55 58.95 48.46
N LEU A 292 -166.26 58.02 47.55
CA LEU A 292 -167.03 57.79 46.31
C LEU A 292 -168.39 57.12 46.56
N ASN A 293 -168.66 56.65 47.77
CA ASN A 293 -170.01 56.29 48.21
C ASN A 293 -170.79 57.51 48.76
N THR A 294 -170.16 58.68 48.84
CA THR A 294 -170.78 59.96 49.25
C THR A 294 -170.78 61.03 48.16
N LEU A 295 -170.05 60.82 47.06
CA LEU A 295 -170.13 61.58 45.82
C LEU A 295 -170.31 60.60 44.64
N ASP A 296 -171.54 60.09 44.53
CA ASP A 296 -172.10 59.67 43.24
C ASP A 296 -172.14 60.88 42.28
N ASN A 297 -172.31 60.59 40.99
CA ASN A 297 -172.52 61.51 39.87
C ASN A 297 -171.26 62.11 39.19
N THR A 298 -171.22 61.96 37.86
CA THR A 298 -170.23 62.48 36.88
C THR A 298 -168.78 61.96 37.00
N GLY A 299 -168.17 61.27 36.03
CA GLY A 299 -168.66 60.75 34.75
C GLY A 299 -167.65 60.97 33.60
N SER A 300 -167.22 59.88 32.96
CA SER A 300 -166.55 59.83 31.64
C SER A 300 -165.19 60.57 31.51
N SER A 301 -164.03 59.90 31.39
CA SER A 301 -163.55 59.07 30.26
C SER A 301 -163.15 59.87 29.00
N LEU A 302 -162.25 59.27 28.21
CA LEU A 302 -161.72 59.67 26.88
C LEU A 302 -160.52 60.67 26.94
N THR A 303 -159.44 60.53 26.15
CA THR A 303 -159.09 59.52 25.11
C THR A 303 -157.63 59.62 24.62
N SER A 304 -157.07 58.48 24.16
CA SER A 304 -156.27 58.34 22.90
C SER A 304 -154.88 58.99 22.79
N LYS A 305 -153.92 58.52 21.97
CA LYS A 305 -153.77 57.35 21.07
C LYS A 305 -152.29 57.33 20.56
N LEU A 306 -151.76 56.13 20.22
CA LEU A 306 -150.90 55.78 19.05
C LEU A 306 -149.62 56.62 18.76
N SER A 307 -148.55 56.11 18.12
CA SER A 307 -148.24 54.79 17.53
C SER A 307 -146.71 54.65 17.37
N ASP A 308 -146.25 53.49 16.91
CA ASP A 308 -144.86 53.17 16.53
C ASP A 308 -144.25 54.14 15.51
N GLU A 309 -142.91 54.27 15.52
CA GLU A 309 -142.07 53.87 14.37
C GLU A 309 -140.56 53.84 14.73
N GLU A 310 -139.78 53.22 13.84
CA GLU A 310 -138.32 52.99 13.90
C GLU A 310 -137.56 54.33 13.59
N GLU A 311 -136.23 54.47 13.43
CA GLU A 311 -135.19 53.59 12.90
C GLU A 311 -133.79 54.26 13.09
N ALA A 312 -132.70 53.54 12.73
CA ALA A 312 -131.49 54.07 12.04
C ALA A 312 -130.33 54.82 12.76
N THR A 313 -129.09 54.33 12.49
CA THR A 313 -127.80 55.05 12.22
C THR A 313 -127.00 55.74 13.36
N THR A 314 -125.64 55.86 13.37
CA THR A 314 -124.48 55.27 12.62
C THR A 314 -123.12 55.63 13.28
N SER A 315 -122.06 54.83 13.01
CA SER A 315 -120.61 55.20 12.96
C SER A 315 -119.85 55.53 14.27
N ALA A 316 -118.53 55.25 14.40
CA ALA A 316 -117.54 54.71 13.45
C ALA A 316 -116.35 53.96 14.13
N GLU A 317 -115.76 53.00 13.39
CA GLU A 317 -114.31 52.66 13.25
C GLU A 317 -113.46 52.27 14.49
N GLU A 318 -112.41 51.42 14.44
CA GLU A 318 -111.98 50.27 13.60
C GLU A 318 -110.76 49.62 14.34
N SER A 319 -110.22 48.40 14.11
CA SER A 319 -110.49 47.28 13.19
C SER A 319 -109.83 45.98 13.71
N GLU A 320 -110.25 44.81 13.21
CA GLU A 320 -109.53 43.50 13.35
C GLU A 320 -109.76 42.64 12.08
N PHE A 321 -108.70 42.04 11.51
CA PHE A 321 -108.75 40.88 10.59
C PHE A 321 -107.30 40.31 10.51
N SER A 322 -106.98 39.00 10.69
CA SER A 322 -107.30 37.80 9.87
C SER A 322 -106.91 37.96 8.39
N GLY A 323 -106.40 36.98 7.63
CA GLY A 323 -105.95 35.60 7.87
C GLY A 323 -105.82 34.86 6.51
N GLU A 324 -104.88 33.89 6.39
CA GLU A 324 -104.79 32.84 5.31
C GLU A 324 -104.61 33.31 3.82
N GLU A 325 -103.98 32.59 2.87
CA GLU A 325 -103.20 31.34 2.81
C GLU A 325 -102.34 31.26 1.50
N SER A 326 -101.30 30.39 1.45
CA SER A 326 -100.71 29.74 0.23
C SER A 326 -100.02 30.57 -0.89
N VAL A 327 -99.01 30.11 -1.68
CA VAL A 327 -98.11 28.92 -1.69
C VAL A 327 -96.92 29.17 -2.68
N SER A 328 -95.72 28.61 -2.42
CA SER A 328 -94.54 28.47 -3.34
C SER A 328 -93.90 29.75 -3.91
N GLU A 329 -92.63 29.84 -4.36
CA GLU A 329 -91.58 28.87 -4.74
C GLU A 329 -90.18 29.52 -4.54
N ALA A 330 -89.08 28.75 -4.60
CA ALA A 330 -87.69 29.24 -4.51
C ALA A 330 -86.85 28.66 -5.69
N PRO A 331 -85.55 28.99 -5.90
CA PRO A 331 -84.69 30.03 -5.30
C PRO A 331 -83.95 30.90 -6.35
N VAL A 332 -83.23 31.95 -5.91
CA VAL A 332 -81.99 32.39 -6.59
C VAL A 332 -80.98 32.89 -5.57
N GLU A 333 -79.71 32.49 -5.73
CA GLU A 333 -78.57 32.99 -4.97
C GLU A 333 -78.13 34.38 -5.48
N ASP A 334 -77.73 35.27 -4.59
CA ASP A 334 -76.49 36.05 -4.77
C ASP A 334 -76.03 36.60 -3.41
N VAL A 335 -74.73 36.45 -3.09
CA VAL A 335 -74.15 36.84 -1.80
C VAL A 335 -72.94 37.75 -2.01
N ALA A 336 -72.98 38.91 -1.36
CA ALA A 336 -71.87 39.83 -1.14
C ALA A 336 -72.08 40.44 0.28
N VAL A 337 -71.07 40.82 1.09
CA VAL A 337 -69.77 41.45 0.81
C VAL A 337 -68.78 41.16 1.98
N GLU A 338 -67.49 41.01 1.67
CA GLU A 338 -66.23 41.19 2.48
C GLU A 338 -66.01 40.55 3.87
N GLY A 339 -64.73 40.22 4.14
CA GLY A 339 -64.23 40.01 5.51
C GLY A 339 -62.91 39.22 5.65
N GLU A 340 -61.78 39.79 5.21
CA GLU A 340 -60.39 39.50 5.67
C GLU A 340 -59.92 38.04 5.88
N HIS A 341 -58.96 37.58 5.05
CA HIS A 341 -57.78 36.88 5.59
C HIS A 341 -56.53 37.08 4.71
N ALA A 342 -55.38 37.07 5.37
CA ALA A 342 -54.09 37.54 4.89
C ALA A 342 -53.52 36.85 3.64
N THR A 343 -52.82 37.67 2.85
CA THR A 343 -51.82 37.29 1.85
C THR A 343 -50.63 36.59 2.47
N GLU A 344 -50.14 35.52 1.85
CA GLU A 344 -48.75 35.06 2.00
C GLU A 344 -48.09 35.01 0.62
N GLU A 345 -47.00 35.77 0.46
CA GLU A 345 -46.29 35.93 -0.80
C GLU A 345 -45.31 34.78 -1.02
N ALA A 346 -45.49 34.00 -2.09
CA ALA A 346 -44.43 33.15 -2.61
C ALA A 346 -43.44 34.00 -3.42
N GLN A 347 -42.54 34.71 -2.73
CA GLN A 347 -41.42 35.39 -3.38
C GLN A 347 -40.37 34.38 -3.89
N PRO A 348 -39.73 34.65 -5.04
CA PRO A 348 -38.69 33.79 -5.59
C PRO A 348 -37.35 34.02 -4.88
N VAL A 349 -36.47 33.02 -4.91
CA VAL A 349 -35.05 33.20 -4.54
C VAL A 349 -34.23 33.13 -5.82
N GLU A 350 -33.66 34.28 -6.21
CA GLU A 350 -32.63 34.34 -7.23
C GLU A 350 -31.23 34.19 -6.62
N ASP A 351 -30.31 33.74 -7.48
CA ASP A 351 -28.88 34.04 -7.53
C ASP A 351 -27.92 33.45 -6.47
N ALA A 352 -27.09 32.52 -6.95
CA ALA A 352 -25.65 32.52 -6.73
C ALA A 352 -24.98 31.66 -7.82
N ALA A 353 -24.42 32.32 -8.84
CA ALA A 353 -23.47 31.69 -9.74
C ALA A 353 -22.11 31.49 -9.05
N GLU A 354 -21.42 30.39 -9.32
CA GLU A 354 -19.95 30.39 -9.30
C GLU A 354 -19.40 29.33 -10.28
N GLU A 355 -18.57 29.79 -11.22
CA GLU A 355 -17.76 28.93 -12.07
C GLU A 355 -16.58 28.39 -11.27
N SER A 356 -16.29 27.09 -11.41
CA SER A 356 -14.93 26.59 -11.20
C SER A 356 -14.54 25.62 -12.32
N HIS A 357 -13.68 26.11 -13.22
CA HIS A 357 -12.63 25.25 -13.75
C HIS A 357 -11.77 24.80 -12.57
N ASP A 358 -11.49 23.50 -12.47
CA ASP A 358 -10.12 23.09 -12.15
C ASP A 358 -9.70 21.90 -13.02
N ASP A 359 -8.43 21.91 -13.37
CA ASP A 359 -7.77 21.02 -14.31
C ASP A 359 -6.77 20.17 -13.55
N SER A 360 -7.07 18.88 -13.33
CA SER A 360 -6.13 17.97 -12.68
C SER A 360 -6.26 16.53 -13.18
N THR A 361 -5.56 16.30 -14.28
CA THR A 361 -4.59 15.19 -14.47
C THR A 361 -4.99 13.74 -14.17
N ASP A 362 -4.85 12.94 -15.23
CA ASP A 362 -4.47 11.52 -15.23
C ASP A 362 -3.78 11.00 -13.95
N GLU A 363 -4.37 10.00 -13.30
CA GLU A 363 -3.60 8.90 -12.72
C GLU A 363 -4.21 7.53 -13.11
N LEU A 364 -3.42 6.77 -13.87
CA LEU A 364 -3.74 5.45 -14.39
C LEU A 364 -3.71 4.41 -13.25
N THR A 365 -4.88 3.90 -12.86
CA THR A 365 -4.95 2.68 -12.02
C THR A 365 -4.92 1.42 -12.88
N GLU A 366 -3.72 1.11 -13.41
CA GLU A 366 -3.45 -0.16 -14.08
C GLU A 366 -3.44 -1.29 -13.03
N VAL A 367 -4.58 -1.98 -12.87
CA VAL A 367 -4.69 -3.19 -12.04
C VAL A 367 -4.01 -4.35 -12.77
N LEU A 368 -2.68 -4.44 -12.64
CA LEU A 368 -1.90 -5.54 -13.20
C LEU A 368 -2.12 -6.83 -12.40
N ASP A 369 -3.04 -7.65 -12.88
CA ASP A 369 -3.28 -9.01 -12.40
C ASP A 369 -1.98 -9.83 -12.35
N ALA A 370 -1.52 -10.17 -11.14
CA ALA A 370 -0.30 -10.93 -10.87
C ALA A 370 -0.31 -12.36 -11.47
N GLN A 371 -1.44 -12.82 -12.01
CA GLN A 371 -1.56 -14.11 -12.70
C GLN A 371 -1.10 -14.06 -14.17
N SER A 372 -0.95 -12.88 -14.77
CA SER A 372 -0.54 -12.72 -16.18
C SER A 372 0.97 -12.94 -16.39
N LEU A 373 1.81 -12.41 -15.48
CA LEU A 373 3.27 -12.47 -15.55
C LEU A 373 3.84 -13.89 -15.45
N ALA A 374 3.22 -14.78 -14.66
CA ALA A 374 3.63 -16.18 -14.54
C ALA A 374 3.49 -16.98 -15.86
N LYS A 375 2.61 -16.54 -16.76
CA LYS A 375 2.34 -17.24 -18.04
C LYS A 375 3.32 -16.85 -19.16
N ALA A 376 3.96 -15.69 -19.06
CA ALA A 376 4.94 -15.20 -20.04
C ALA A 376 6.31 -15.88 -19.88
N LEU A 377 6.78 -16.09 -18.64
CA LEU A 377 8.09 -16.68 -18.37
C LEU A 377 8.15 -18.21 -18.58
N GLY A 378 7.01 -18.89 -18.59
CA GLY A 378 6.92 -20.35 -18.73
C GLY A 378 7.12 -20.93 -20.15
N ARG A 379 7.24 -20.10 -21.20
CA ARG A 379 7.33 -20.55 -22.61
C ARG A 379 8.71 -20.41 -23.27
N GLY A 380 9.73 -19.94 -22.55
CA GLY A 380 11.05 -19.64 -23.09
C GLY A 380 12.09 -20.78 -23.07
N ARG A 381 11.75 -22.04 -22.77
CA ARG A 381 12.76 -23.12 -22.65
C ARG A 381 12.21 -24.52 -22.92
N ARG A 382 12.10 -24.91 -24.20
CA ARG A 382 12.12 -26.31 -24.70
C ARG A 382 12.03 -26.38 -26.24
N ARG A 383 13.16 -26.26 -26.92
CA ARG A 383 13.66 -27.17 -27.96
C ARG A 383 15.04 -26.71 -28.44
#